data_AF-A0A9E5K1D0-F1
#
_entry.id   AF-A0A9E5K1D0-F1
#
_cell.length_a   1.000
_cell.length_b   1.000
_cell.length_c   1.000
_cell.angle_alpha   90.00
_cell.angle_beta   90.00
_cell.angle_gamma   90.00
#
_symmetry.space_group_name_H-M   'P 1'
#
loop_
_entity.id
_entity.type
_entity.pdbx_description
1 polymer ?
#
loop_
_entity_poly.entity_id
_entity_poly.type
_entity_poly.pdbx_seq_one_letter_code
_entity_poly.pdbx_strand_id
1 'polypeptide(L)'
;MPFLLSQLIEAFRWMGALAVVGLHATNLFLNQADIMSASHAAPVYLWWFLTGFESGHQAVVGFFVLSGYLVGGAVLSRMREPKPFLSDYYLHRFTRVYVVLIPTLLLTLLLDFLGRHLFTSSEIYKGAMFEGHFTSNLLFASVLNLQGIYFEFFGTNGPLWSLACEFWYYITFPLLLILFAKNYSTQFRGVAFIAGLLLFIFLVTPESWFGFGFILWAMGAFATLAPRP
;
A
#
# COMPACT_ATOMS: atom_id res chain seq x y z
N MET A 1 0.88 -12.45 21.59
CA MET A 1 2.19 -12.14 20.97
C MET A 1 3.14 -11.68 22.08
N PRO A 2 4.42 -12.08 22.11
CA PRO A 2 5.34 -11.64 23.16
C PRO A 2 5.48 -10.11 23.16
N PHE A 3 5.60 -9.49 24.35
CA PHE A 3 5.70 -8.04 24.50
C PHE A 3 6.83 -7.44 23.66
N LEU A 4 8.03 -8.02 23.72
CA LEU A 4 9.20 -7.57 22.97
C LEU A 4 8.99 -7.60 21.45
N LEU A 5 8.31 -8.62 20.93
CA LEU A 5 8.02 -8.71 19.50
C LEU A 5 7.02 -7.63 19.06
N SER A 6 6.04 -7.30 19.90
CA SER A 6 5.11 -6.19 19.64
C SER A 6 5.85 -4.86 19.56
N GLN A 7 6.71 -4.58 20.55
CA GLN A 7 7.52 -3.36 20.61
C GLN A 7 8.46 -3.24 19.41
N LEU A 8 9.09 -4.34 19.01
CA LEU A 8 9.97 -4.37 17.84
C LEU A 8 9.21 -4.07 16.54
N ILE A 9 8.02 -4.65 16.35
CA ILE A 9 7.17 -4.38 15.19
C ILE A 9 6.71 -2.93 15.16
N GLU A 10 6.33 -2.37 16.31
CA GLU A 10 5.96 -0.97 16.42
C GLU A 10 7.14 -0.05 16.06
N ALA A 11 8.34 -0.35 16.56
CA ALA A 11 9.55 0.40 16.22
C ALA A 11 9.84 0.35 14.70
N PHE A 12 9.77 -0.82 14.07
CA PHE A 12 9.95 -0.95 12.61
C PHE A 12 8.91 -0.16 11.82
N ARG A 13 7.66 -0.13 12.28
CA ARG A 13 6.60 0.66 11.64
C ARG A 13 6.86 2.15 11.76
N TRP A 14 7.32 2.63 12.91
CA TRP A 14 7.71 4.03 13.09
C TRP A 14 8.90 4.42 12.23
N MET A 15 9.94 3.59 12.18
CA MET A 15 11.11 3.82 11.33
C MET A 15 10.73 3.86 9.85
N GLY A 16 9.91 2.91 9.38
CA GLY A 16 9.42 2.90 8.00
C GLY A 16 8.57 4.13 7.67
N ALA A 17 7.70 4.56 8.59
CA ALA A 17 6.87 5.74 8.38
C ALA A 17 7.72 7.01 8.30
N LEU A 18 8.73 7.14 9.16
CA LEU A 18 9.68 8.26 9.13
C LEU A 18 10.47 8.28 7.82
N ALA A 19 10.91 7.13 7.33
CA ALA A 19 11.62 7.03 6.04
C ALA A 19 10.74 7.49 4.87
N VAL A 20 9.47 7.06 4.81
CA VAL A 20 8.52 7.46 3.77
C VAL A 20 8.20 8.96 3.84
N VAL A 21 7.95 9.49 5.04
CA VAL A 21 7.72 10.94 5.22
C VAL A 21 8.97 11.74 4.84
N GLY A 22 10.14 11.27 5.24
CA GLY A 22 11.43 11.87 4.87
C GLY A 22 11.59 11.97 3.36
N LEU A 23 11.33 10.88 2.63
CA LEU A 23 11.35 10.86 1.16
C LEU A 23 10.39 11.90 0.55
N HIS A 24 9.14 11.95 1.00
CA HIS A 24 8.17 12.91 0.47
C HIS A 24 8.53 14.36 0.80
N ALA A 25 9.17 14.58 1.94
CA ALA A 25 9.66 15.89 2.34
C ALA A 25 10.93 16.31 1.60
N THR A 26 11.69 15.38 1.00
CA THR A 26 12.96 15.69 0.32
C THR A 26 12.79 16.74 -0.77
N ASN A 27 11.74 16.66 -1.58
CA ASN A 27 11.49 17.64 -2.65
C ASN A 27 11.08 19.03 -2.14
N LEU A 28 10.78 19.19 -0.86
CA LEU A 28 10.55 20.51 -0.24
C LEU A 28 11.85 21.23 0.10
N PHE A 29 12.91 20.47 0.40
CA PHE A 29 14.18 21.00 0.87
C PHE A 29 15.29 20.93 -0.19
N LEU A 30 15.19 19.99 -1.12
CA LEU A 30 16.20 19.71 -2.14
C LEU A 30 15.56 19.54 -3.51
N ASN A 31 16.17 20.14 -4.53
CA ASN A 31 15.84 19.82 -5.91
C ASN A 31 16.62 18.56 -6.33
N GLN A 32 15.95 17.40 -6.37
CA GLN A 32 16.63 16.16 -6.75
C GLN A 32 17.23 16.20 -8.17
N ALA A 33 16.74 17.08 -9.06
CA ALA A 33 17.25 17.19 -10.42
C ALA A 33 18.67 17.76 -10.49
N ASP A 34 19.10 18.56 -9.49
CA ASP A 34 20.40 19.22 -9.51
C ASP A 34 21.45 18.55 -8.60
N ILE A 35 21.07 17.51 -7.86
CA ILE A 35 21.93 16.87 -6.86
C ILE A 35 23.23 16.32 -7.47
N MET A 36 23.17 15.82 -8.71
CA MET A 36 24.31 15.29 -9.46
C MET A 36 24.98 16.31 -10.39
N SER A 37 24.34 17.47 -10.62
CA SER A 37 24.82 18.47 -11.61
C SER A 37 25.35 19.75 -10.99
N ALA A 38 25.05 20.02 -9.70
CA ALA A 38 25.51 21.19 -8.97
C ALA A 38 26.26 20.77 -7.70
N SER A 39 27.14 21.66 -7.22
CA SER A 39 27.84 21.48 -5.96
C SER A 39 26.92 21.85 -4.80
N HIS A 40 26.76 20.93 -3.86
CA HIS A 40 25.95 21.14 -2.65
C HIS A 40 26.80 21.02 -1.37
N ALA A 41 26.28 21.51 -0.25
CA ALA A 41 26.94 21.33 1.04
C ALA A 41 26.86 19.86 1.51
N ALA A 42 27.83 19.39 2.29
CA ALA A 42 27.86 18.00 2.77
C ALA A 42 26.55 17.52 3.44
N PRO A 43 25.81 18.33 4.24
CA PRO A 43 24.53 17.92 4.81
C PRO A 43 23.44 17.60 3.77
N VAL A 44 23.48 18.24 2.59
CA VAL A 44 22.54 18.00 1.49
C VAL A 44 22.74 16.60 0.90
N TYR A 45 23.99 16.22 0.65
CA TYR A 45 24.32 14.87 0.19
C TYR A 45 23.98 13.80 1.23
N LEU A 46 24.22 14.10 2.52
CA LEU A 46 23.84 13.20 3.61
C LEU A 46 22.32 13.00 3.69
N TRP A 47 21.55 14.08 3.60
CA TRP A 47 20.08 14.00 3.56
C TRP A 47 19.62 13.19 2.35
N TRP A 48 20.11 13.50 1.15
CA TRP A 48 19.78 12.77 -0.08
C TRP A 48 20.14 11.28 0.01
N PHE A 49 21.27 10.93 0.61
CA PHE A 49 21.67 9.53 0.81
C PHE A 49 20.70 8.79 1.76
N LEU A 50 20.27 9.44 2.85
CA LEU A 50 19.37 8.83 3.84
C LEU A 50 17.91 8.77 3.39
N THR A 51 17.47 9.75 2.59
CA THR A 51 16.06 9.95 2.19
C THR A 51 15.83 9.78 0.69
N GLY A 52 16.80 9.18 -0.01
CA GLY A 52 16.71 8.93 -1.44
C GLY A 52 15.50 8.06 -1.80
N PHE A 53 15.08 8.13 -3.06
CA PHE A 53 13.90 7.41 -3.57
C PHE A 53 13.86 5.92 -3.18
N GLU A 54 15.02 5.27 -3.20
CA GLU A 54 15.17 3.87 -2.82
C GLU A 54 14.78 3.59 -1.36
N SER A 55 15.04 4.50 -0.42
CA SER A 55 14.76 4.25 0.99
C SER A 55 13.26 4.23 1.30
N GLY A 56 12.47 5.09 0.66
CA GLY A 56 11.01 5.07 0.80
C GLY A 56 10.37 3.86 0.12
N HIS A 57 10.85 3.46 -1.05
CA HIS A 57 10.35 2.25 -1.72
C HIS A 57 10.66 0.97 -0.92
N GLN A 58 11.88 0.86 -0.38
CA GLN A 58 12.28 -0.25 0.50
C GLN A 58 11.49 -0.27 1.81
N ALA A 59 11.17 0.90 2.39
CA ALA A 59 10.32 0.98 3.57
C ALA A 59 8.91 0.43 3.31
N VAL A 60 8.32 0.72 2.13
CA VAL A 60 7.02 0.17 1.70
C VAL A 60 7.07 -1.35 1.56
N VAL A 61 8.14 -1.91 1.01
CA VAL A 61 8.37 -3.36 0.98
C VAL A 61 8.37 -3.97 2.38
N GLY A 62 9.02 -3.30 3.34
CA GLY A 62 8.97 -3.70 4.76
C GLY A 62 7.55 -3.69 5.33
N PHE A 63 6.74 -2.67 4.99
CA PHE A 63 5.34 -2.62 5.39
C PHE A 63 4.51 -3.76 4.80
N PHE A 64 4.75 -4.19 3.57
CA PHE A 64 4.07 -5.37 3.01
C PHE A 64 4.36 -6.64 3.80
N VAL A 65 5.61 -6.89 4.15
CA VAL A 65 5.98 -8.07 4.94
C VAL A 65 5.34 -8.02 6.34
N LEU A 66 5.39 -6.87 7.02
CA LEU A 66 4.78 -6.69 8.34
C LEU A 66 3.25 -6.82 8.29
N SER A 67 2.62 -6.24 7.26
CA SER A 67 1.19 -6.37 7.02
C SER A 67 0.79 -7.83 6.78
N GLY A 68 1.56 -8.54 5.96
CA GLY A 68 1.40 -9.97 5.73
C GLY A 68 1.46 -10.78 7.01
N TYR A 69 2.48 -10.53 7.83
CA TYR A 69 2.65 -11.20 9.12
C TYR A 69 1.46 -10.94 10.06
N LEU A 70 1.03 -9.70 10.22
CA LEU A 70 -0.02 -9.35 11.17
C LEU A 70 -1.43 -9.71 10.67
N VAL A 71 -1.72 -9.43 9.40
CA VAL A 71 -3.05 -9.58 8.82
C VAL A 71 -3.22 -10.95 8.17
N GLY A 72 -2.29 -11.36 7.32
CA GLY A 72 -2.30 -12.69 6.70
C GLY A 72 -2.11 -13.80 7.73
N GLY A 73 -1.23 -13.61 8.70
CA GLY A 73 -1.12 -14.53 9.84
C GLY A 73 -2.41 -14.68 10.64
N ALA A 74 -3.16 -13.60 10.85
CA ALA A 74 -4.47 -13.66 11.50
C ALA A 74 -5.50 -14.44 10.66
N VAL A 75 -5.46 -14.32 9.33
CA VAL A 75 -6.29 -15.15 8.42
C VAL A 75 -5.94 -16.63 8.60
N LEU A 76 -4.66 -16.99 8.54
CA LEU A 76 -4.20 -18.37 8.70
C LEU A 76 -4.62 -18.97 10.06
N SER A 77 -4.58 -18.16 11.13
CA SER A 77 -5.06 -18.57 12.44
C SER A 77 -6.57 -18.81 12.45
N ARG A 78 -7.36 -17.85 11.94
CA ARG A 78 -8.84 -17.93 11.95
C ARG A 78 -9.39 -19.04 11.06
N MET A 79 -8.68 -19.43 10.00
CA MET A 79 -9.06 -20.58 9.15
C MET A 79 -9.07 -21.92 9.90
N ARG A 80 -8.36 -22.02 11.03
CA ARG A 80 -8.33 -23.21 11.89
C ARG A 80 -9.46 -23.22 12.93
N GLU A 81 -10.12 -22.10 13.12
CA GLU A 81 -11.22 -21.97 14.07
C GLU A 81 -12.54 -22.47 13.44
N PRO A 82 -13.47 -23.03 14.25
CA PRO A 82 -14.72 -23.58 13.74
C PRO A 82 -15.72 -22.51 13.29
N LYS A 83 -15.47 -21.23 13.60
CA LYS A 83 -16.41 -20.12 13.32
C LYS A 83 -16.10 -19.46 11.97
N PRO A 84 -17.11 -19.14 11.14
CA PRO A 84 -16.88 -18.33 9.94
C PRO A 84 -16.36 -16.94 10.35
N PHE A 85 -15.38 -16.41 9.60
CA PHE A 85 -14.68 -15.16 9.93
C PHE A 85 -14.64 -14.11 8.81
N LEU A 86 -14.93 -14.48 7.56
CA LEU A 86 -14.74 -13.62 6.39
C LEU A 86 -15.55 -12.32 6.45
N SER A 87 -16.80 -12.35 6.90
CA SER A 87 -17.65 -11.14 6.99
C SER A 87 -17.01 -10.09 7.89
N ASP A 88 -16.67 -10.48 9.11
CA ASP A 88 -16.09 -9.60 10.12
C ASP A 88 -14.71 -9.14 9.68
N TYR A 89 -13.93 -10.07 9.12
CA TYR A 89 -12.60 -9.77 8.58
C TYR A 89 -12.68 -8.68 7.49
N TYR A 90 -13.52 -8.85 6.47
CA TYR A 90 -13.64 -7.88 5.38
C TYR A 90 -14.20 -6.56 5.87
N LEU A 91 -15.18 -6.55 6.77
CA LEU A 91 -15.69 -5.31 7.36
C LEU A 91 -14.57 -4.54 8.07
N HIS A 92 -13.77 -5.21 8.90
CA HIS A 92 -12.66 -4.56 9.59
C HIS A 92 -11.57 -4.05 8.64
N ARG A 93 -11.25 -4.80 7.58
CA ARG A 93 -10.23 -4.40 6.59
C ARG A 93 -10.73 -3.24 5.71
N PHE A 94 -11.97 -3.31 5.25
CA PHE A 94 -12.62 -2.27 4.46
C PHE A 94 -12.67 -0.96 5.25
N THR A 95 -13.21 -0.98 6.47
CA THR A 95 -13.28 0.21 7.33
C THR A 95 -11.89 0.80 7.58
N ARG A 96 -10.88 -0.04 7.86
CA ARG A 96 -9.51 0.43 8.08
C ARG A 96 -8.95 1.21 6.90
N VAL A 97 -9.16 0.74 5.67
CA VAL A 97 -8.65 1.40 4.46
C VAL A 97 -9.48 2.65 4.15
N TYR A 98 -10.81 2.54 4.12
CA TYR A 98 -11.69 3.62 3.68
C TYR A 98 -11.78 4.80 4.65
N VAL A 99 -11.59 4.57 5.96
CA VAL A 99 -11.50 5.65 6.97
C VAL A 99 -10.32 6.57 6.68
N VAL A 100 -9.26 6.08 6.04
CA VAL A 100 -8.11 6.92 5.65
C VAL A 100 -8.23 7.39 4.21
N LEU A 101 -8.57 6.47 3.29
CA LEU A 101 -8.63 6.74 1.85
C LEU A 101 -9.61 7.86 1.50
N ILE A 102 -10.83 7.84 2.05
CA ILE A 102 -11.85 8.84 1.69
C ILE A 102 -11.44 10.25 2.14
N PRO A 103 -11.04 10.48 3.42
CA PRO A 103 -10.50 11.78 3.82
C PRO A 103 -9.28 12.22 3.00
N THR A 104 -8.36 11.30 2.68
CA THR A 104 -7.20 11.62 1.84
C THR A 104 -7.63 12.09 0.46
N LEU A 105 -8.53 11.39 -0.23
CA LEU A 105 -8.99 11.79 -1.56
C LEU A 105 -9.75 13.12 -1.55
N LEU A 106 -10.58 13.36 -0.54
CA LEU A 106 -11.28 14.63 -0.36
C LEU A 106 -10.31 15.79 -0.10
N LEU A 107 -9.32 15.55 0.76
CA LEU A 107 -8.30 16.55 1.07
C LEU A 107 -7.45 16.86 -0.16
N THR A 108 -7.02 15.85 -0.91
CA THR A 108 -6.29 16.03 -2.16
C THR A 108 -7.11 16.80 -3.17
N LEU A 109 -8.39 16.44 -3.36
CA LEU A 109 -9.28 17.15 -4.27
C LEU A 109 -9.40 18.64 -3.88
N LEU A 110 -9.56 18.94 -2.59
CA LEU A 110 -9.63 20.32 -2.09
C LEU A 110 -8.30 21.06 -2.27
N LEU A 111 -7.18 20.48 -1.83
CA LEU A 111 -5.87 21.11 -1.85
C LEU A 111 -5.34 21.30 -3.28
N ASP A 112 -5.52 20.31 -4.16
CA ASP A 112 -5.12 20.42 -5.55
C ASP A 112 -6.00 21.44 -6.30
N PHE A 113 -7.30 21.49 -5.98
CA PHE A 113 -8.18 22.51 -6.53
C PHE A 113 -7.73 23.91 -6.11
N LEU A 114 -7.54 24.15 -4.81
CA LEU A 114 -7.05 25.45 -4.31
C LEU A 114 -5.66 25.77 -4.86
N GLY A 115 -4.76 24.78 -4.88
CA GLY A 115 -3.39 24.93 -5.34
C GLY A 115 -3.31 25.36 -6.80
N ARG A 116 -4.10 24.74 -7.68
CA ARG A 116 -4.16 25.07 -9.11
C ARG A 116 -4.74 26.46 -9.38
N HIS A 117 -5.64 26.97 -8.53
CA HIS A 117 -6.21 28.31 -8.68
C HIS A 117 -5.31 29.39 -8.08
N LEU A 118 -4.81 29.17 -6.87
CA LEU A 118 -4.02 30.15 -6.11
C LEU A 118 -2.58 30.27 -6.61
N PHE A 119 -1.99 29.17 -7.10
CA PHE A 119 -0.60 29.13 -7.56
C PHE A 119 -0.51 28.90 -9.08
N THR A 120 -1.37 29.55 -9.85
CA THR A 120 -1.40 29.44 -11.33
C THR A 120 -0.07 29.84 -12.01
N SER A 121 0.68 30.75 -11.36
CA SER A 121 2.02 31.18 -11.80
C SER A 121 3.13 30.19 -11.47
N SER A 122 2.86 29.20 -10.63
CA SER A 122 3.80 28.14 -10.29
C SER A 122 3.74 27.02 -11.31
N GLU A 123 4.91 26.49 -11.68
CA GLU A 123 5.02 25.35 -12.60
C GLU A 123 4.78 24.00 -11.90
N ILE A 124 4.49 24.00 -10.59
CA ILE A 124 4.27 22.78 -9.78
C ILE A 124 3.20 21.88 -10.41
N TYR A 125 2.06 22.43 -10.84
CA TYR A 125 0.94 21.66 -11.40
C TYR A 125 1.00 21.50 -12.93
N LYS A 126 1.97 22.13 -13.59
CA LYS A 126 2.15 22.08 -15.06
C LYS A 126 3.27 21.14 -15.48
N GLY A 127 4.05 20.61 -14.54
CA GLY A 127 5.07 19.62 -14.83
C GLY A 127 4.46 18.34 -15.43
N ALA A 128 5.23 17.68 -16.29
CA ALA A 128 4.83 16.43 -16.96
C ALA A 128 4.36 15.33 -15.98
N MET A 129 4.84 15.36 -14.73
CA MET A 129 4.44 14.43 -13.67
C MET A 129 2.93 14.46 -13.34
N PHE A 130 2.27 15.62 -13.47
CA PHE A 130 0.86 15.77 -13.09
C PHE A 130 -0.09 15.95 -14.29
N GLU A 131 0.45 15.88 -15.50
CA GLU A 131 -0.34 15.97 -16.72
C GLU A 131 -1.36 14.82 -16.78
N GLY A 132 -2.63 15.12 -16.99
CA GLY A 132 -3.71 14.12 -17.04
C GLY A 132 -4.15 13.53 -15.69
N HIS A 133 -3.52 13.89 -14.55
CA HIS A 133 -3.80 13.28 -13.25
C HIS A 133 -5.07 13.80 -12.54
N PHE A 134 -5.68 14.88 -13.05
CA PHE A 134 -6.84 15.54 -12.42
C PHE A 134 -8.18 15.17 -13.07
N THR A 135 -8.33 13.93 -13.54
CA THR A 135 -9.57 13.47 -14.18
C THR A 135 -10.47 12.73 -13.19
N SER A 136 -11.78 12.80 -13.40
CA SER A 136 -12.76 12.06 -12.58
C SER A 136 -12.55 10.55 -12.65
N ASN A 137 -12.09 10.03 -13.79
CA ASN A 137 -11.83 8.60 -13.98
C ASN A 137 -10.76 8.09 -12.99
N LEU A 138 -9.69 8.86 -12.77
CA LEU A 138 -8.64 8.51 -11.82
C LEU A 138 -9.12 8.63 -10.37
N LEU A 139 -10.02 9.58 -10.08
CA LEU A 139 -10.67 9.65 -8.75
C LEU A 139 -11.48 8.39 -8.48
N PHE A 140 -12.32 7.97 -9.43
CA PHE A 140 -13.11 6.73 -9.30
C PHE A 140 -12.22 5.49 -9.20
N ALA A 141 -11.18 5.40 -10.02
CA ALA A 141 -10.19 4.33 -9.92
C ALA A 141 -9.52 4.31 -8.54
N SER A 142 -9.23 5.49 -7.97
CA SER A 142 -8.63 5.62 -6.65
C SER A 142 -9.57 5.18 -5.52
N VAL A 143 -10.87 5.49 -5.62
CA VAL A 143 -11.91 5.00 -4.69
C VAL A 143 -12.03 3.47 -4.75
N LEU A 144 -11.79 2.87 -5.92
CA LEU A 144 -11.77 1.41 -6.12
C LEU A 144 -10.43 0.75 -5.80
N ASN A 145 -9.44 1.50 -5.31
CA ASN A 145 -8.09 1.00 -5.02
C ASN A 145 -7.40 0.39 -6.26
N LEU A 146 -7.54 1.02 -7.44
CA LEU A 146 -6.93 0.56 -8.70
C LEU A 146 -5.75 1.42 -9.17
N GLN A 147 -5.45 2.50 -8.45
CA GLN A 147 -4.30 3.37 -8.69
C GLN A 147 -2.98 2.58 -8.50
N GLY A 148 -2.06 2.72 -9.45
CA GLY A 148 -0.79 1.98 -9.50
C GLY A 148 -0.90 0.50 -9.85
N ILE A 149 -2.10 0.03 -10.21
CA ILE A 149 -2.33 -1.33 -10.76
C ILE A 149 -2.80 -1.21 -12.21
N TYR A 150 -3.93 -0.55 -12.44
CA TYR A 150 -4.54 -0.37 -13.77
C TYR A 150 -4.56 1.08 -14.22
N PHE A 151 -4.63 2.00 -13.26
CA PHE A 151 -4.77 3.42 -13.51
C PHE A 151 -3.66 4.18 -12.81
N GLU A 152 -3.34 5.35 -13.32
CA GLU A 152 -2.50 6.30 -12.60
C GLU A 152 -3.20 6.83 -11.34
N PHE A 153 -2.44 7.51 -10.49
CA PHE A 153 -2.98 8.11 -9.28
C PHE A 153 -3.81 9.38 -9.58
N PHE A 154 -4.77 9.67 -8.72
CA PHE A 154 -5.51 10.93 -8.81
C PHE A 154 -4.76 12.08 -8.14
N GLY A 155 -4.64 13.20 -8.84
CA GLY A 155 -4.08 14.44 -8.33
C GLY A 155 -2.60 14.28 -7.95
N THR A 156 -2.25 14.73 -6.74
CA THR A 156 -0.87 14.66 -6.20
C THR A 156 -0.58 13.39 -5.37
N ASN A 157 -1.47 12.39 -5.39
CA ASN A 157 -1.39 11.19 -4.54
C ASN A 157 -0.54 10.03 -5.10
N GLY A 158 0.64 10.33 -5.64
CA GLY A 158 1.58 9.31 -6.15
C GLY A 158 1.77 8.06 -5.26
N PRO A 159 1.87 8.17 -3.93
CA PRO A 159 2.16 7.03 -3.05
C PRO A 159 1.01 6.06 -2.81
N LEU A 160 -0.21 6.37 -3.25
CA LEU A 160 -1.41 5.57 -2.96
C LEU A 160 -1.42 4.18 -3.63
N TRP A 161 -0.49 3.89 -4.54
CA TRP A 161 -0.35 2.58 -5.18
C TRP A 161 -0.17 1.44 -4.17
N SER A 162 0.59 1.69 -3.10
CA SER A 162 0.90 0.68 -2.09
C SER A 162 -0.33 0.31 -1.25
N LEU A 163 -1.17 1.30 -0.93
CA LEU A 163 -2.44 1.10 -0.24
C LEU A 163 -3.42 0.32 -1.12
N ALA A 164 -3.47 0.63 -2.43
CA ALA A 164 -4.28 -0.10 -3.39
C ALA A 164 -3.91 -1.57 -3.44
N CYS A 165 -2.61 -1.86 -3.55
CA CYS A 165 -2.08 -3.21 -3.49
C CYS A 165 -2.52 -3.93 -2.20
N GLU A 166 -2.31 -3.30 -1.03
CA GLU A 166 -2.64 -3.88 0.27
C GLU A 166 -4.15 -4.19 0.42
N PHE A 167 -5.02 -3.29 -0.05
CA PHE A 167 -6.47 -3.52 -0.04
C PHE A 167 -6.84 -4.80 -0.79
N TRP A 168 -6.28 -5.00 -1.98
CA TRP A 168 -6.55 -6.18 -2.77
C TRP A 168 -5.87 -7.43 -2.24
N TYR A 169 -4.70 -7.34 -1.59
CA TYR A 169 -4.09 -8.46 -0.88
C TYR A 169 -5.00 -8.99 0.23
N TYR A 170 -5.66 -8.09 0.97
CA TYR A 170 -6.63 -8.47 1.99
C TYR A 170 -7.83 -9.23 1.43
N ILE A 171 -8.20 -8.99 0.18
CA ILE A 171 -9.33 -9.68 -0.46
C ILE A 171 -8.87 -10.99 -1.08
N THR A 172 -7.82 -10.97 -1.90
CA THR A 172 -7.39 -12.14 -2.67
C THR A 172 -6.81 -13.23 -1.78
N PHE A 173 -6.00 -12.89 -0.78
CA PHE A 173 -5.33 -13.87 0.06
C PHE A 173 -6.27 -14.84 0.81
N PRO A 174 -7.26 -14.38 1.59
CA PRO A 174 -8.19 -15.29 2.26
C PRO A 174 -9.04 -16.11 1.27
N LEU A 175 -9.37 -15.56 0.10
CA LEU A 175 -10.10 -16.30 -0.93
C LEU A 175 -9.26 -17.41 -1.56
N LEU A 176 -7.98 -17.15 -1.83
CA LEU A 176 -7.06 -18.16 -2.39
C LEU A 176 -6.79 -19.30 -1.40
N LEU A 177 -6.82 -19.03 -0.10
CA LEU A 177 -6.59 -20.04 0.94
C LEU A 177 -7.89 -20.64 1.53
N ILE A 178 -9.06 -20.20 1.06
CA ILE A 178 -10.36 -20.60 1.65
C ILE A 178 -10.63 -22.10 1.56
N LEU A 179 -9.99 -22.80 0.61
CA LEU A 179 -10.09 -24.25 0.46
C LEU A 179 -9.69 -25.00 1.75
N PHE A 180 -8.76 -24.43 2.52
CA PHE A 180 -8.26 -24.99 3.79
C PHE A 180 -9.14 -24.66 5.00
N ALA A 181 -10.11 -23.74 4.85
CA ALA A 181 -10.96 -23.26 5.93
C ALA A 181 -12.18 -24.19 6.13
N LYS A 182 -12.08 -25.14 7.05
CA LYS A 182 -13.11 -26.19 7.27
C LYS A 182 -14.44 -25.67 7.85
N ASN A 183 -14.46 -24.41 8.29
CA ASN A 183 -15.63 -23.68 8.78
C ASN A 183 -16.61 -23.24 7.67
N TYR A 184 -16.32 -23.53 6.40
CA TYR A 184 -17.19 -23.22 5.26
C TYR A 184 -17.62 -24.47 4.47
N SER A 185 -18.81 -24.41 3.87
CA SER A 185 -19.31 -25.48 3.01
C SER A 185 -18.40 -25.70 1.80
N THR A 186 -18.32 -26.93 1.28
CA THR A 186 -17.47 -27.26 0.11
C THR A 186 -17.83 -26.44 -1.13
N GLN A 187 -19.13 -26.18 -1.35
CA GLN A 187 -19.60 -25.35 -2.46
C GLN A 187 -19.10 -23.90 -2.31
N PHE A 188 -19.26 -23.31 -1.12
CA PHE A 188 -18.79 -21.95 -0.85
C PHE A 188 -17.29 -21.83 -1.04
N ARG A 189 -16.51 -22.80 -0.54
CA ARG A 189 -15.05 -22.83 -0.71
C ARG A 189 -14.64 -22.85 -2.18
N GLY A 190 -15.29 -23.66 -3.00
CA GLY A 190 -15.01 -23.73 -4.44
C GLY A 190 -15.30 -22.42 -5.16
N VAL A 191 -16.49 -21.84 -4.92
CA VAL A 191 -16.90 -20.57 -5.54
C VAL A 191 -15.99 -19.43 -5.10
N ALA A 192 -15.71 -19.31 -3.80
CA ALA A 192 -14.84 -18.28 -3.24
C ALA A 192 -13.41 -18.39 -3.76
N PHE A 193 -12.87 -19.61 -3.89
CA PHE A 193 -11.55 -19.84 -4.46
C PHE A 193 -11.48 -19.43 -5.93
N ILE A 194 -12.46 -19.83 -6.75
CA ILE A 194 -12.50 -19.46 -8.17
C ILE A 194 -12.61 -17.95 -8.33
N ALA A 195 -13.49 -17.30 -7.56
CA ALA A 195 -13.62 -15.84 -7.56
C ALA A 195 -12.30 -15.16 -7.16
N GLY A 196 -11.65 -15.65 -6.10
CA GLY A 196 -10.35 -15.15 -5.65
C GLY A 196 -9.25 -15.35 -6.67
N LEU A 197 -9.22 -16.49 -7.35
CA LEU A 197 -8.25 -16.82 -8.39
C LEU A 197 -8.42 -15.94 -9.62
N LEU A 198 -9.64 -15.78 -10.13
CA LEU A 198 -9.92 -14.89 -11.25
C LEU A 198 -9.56 -13.44 -10.93
N LEU A 199 -9.90 -12.98 -9.71
CA LEU A 199 -9.54 -11.65 -9.25
C LEU A 199 -8.02 -11.48 -9.13
N PHE A 200 -7.31 -12.47 -8.59
CA PHE A 200 -5.85 -12.43 -8.48
C PHE A 200 -5.18 -12.40 -9.86
N ILE A 201 -5.63 -13.24 -10.79
CA ILE A 201 -5.14 -13.23 -12.18
C ILE A 201 -5.39 -11.87 -12.80
N PHE A 202 -6.61 -11.33 -12.68
CA PHE A 202 -6.92 -9.99 -13.16
C PHE A 202 -5.94 -8.95 -12.60
N LEU A 203 -5.71 -8.92 -11.30
CA LEU A 203 -4.85 -7.90 -10.67
C LEU A 203 -3.35 -8.05 -10.96
N VAL A 204 -2.87 -9.26 -11.29
CA VAL A 204 -1.46 -9.50 -11.62
C VAL A 204 -1.14 -9.32 -13.10
N THR A 205 -2.16 -9.23 -13.97
CA THR A 205 -1.94 -9.08 -15.42
C THR A 205 -1.26 -7.79 -15.85
N PRO A 206 -1.52 -6.61 -15.25
CA PRO A 206 -0.80 -5.39 -15.63
C PRO A 206 0.63 -5.41 -15.11
N GLU A 207 1.54 -4.76 -15.84
CA GLU A 207 2.90 -4.52 -15.39
C GLU A 207 2.90 -3.55 -14.20
N SER A 208 2.79 -4.10 -12.99
CA SER A 208 2.67 -3.36 -11.74
C SER A 208 3.40 -4.07 -10.60
N TRP A 209 3.59 -3.36 -9.49
CA TRP A 209 4.19 -3.90 -8.27
C TRP A 209 3.29 -4.89 -7.52
N PHE A 210 2.05 -5.10 -7.98
CA PHE A 210 1.06 -5.94 -7.31
C PHE A 210 1.55 -7.37 -7.10
N GLY A 211 2.07 -8.02 -8.16
CA GLY A 211 2.51 -9.42 -8.07
C GLY A 211 3.69 -9.61 -7.12
N PHE A 212 4.71 -8.76 -7.25
CA PHE A 212 5.89 -8.79 -6.39
C PHE A 212 5.54 -8.49 -4.94
N GLY A 213 4.75 -7.45 -4.69
CA GLY A 213 4.30 -7.09 -3.35
C GLY A 213 3.42 -8.18 -2.72
N PHE A 214 2.58 -8.87 -3.50
CA PHE A 214 1.77 -9.99 -3.01
C PHE A 214 2.64 -11.14 -2.52
N ILE A 215 3.73 -11.48 -3.24
CA ILE A 215 4.67 -12.51 -2.82
C ILE A 215 5.29 -12.15 -1.47
N LEU A 216 5.80 -10.92 -1.34
CA LEU A 216 6.41 -10.44 -0.09
C LEU A 216 5.43 -10.43 1.08
N TRP A 217 4.20 -9.97 0.81
CA TRP A 217 3.12 -9.96 1.79
C TRP A 217 2.77 -11.40 2.20
N ALA A 218 2.65 -12.33 1.25
CA ALA A 218 2.37 -13.73 1.53
C ALA A 218 3.51 -14.40 2.31
N MET A 219 4.77 -14.09 2.01
CA MET A 219 5.93 -14.53 2.80
C MET A 219 5.80 -14.09 4.26
N GLY A 220 5.42 -12.84 4.50
CA GLY A 220 5.12 -12.34 5.86
C GLY A 220 4.04 -13.16 6.54
N ALA A 221 2.94 -13.46 5.84
CA ALA A 221 1.84 -14.27 6.36
C ALA A 221 2.32 -15.68 6.74
N PHE A 222 3.03 -16.37 5.86
CA PHE A 222 3.52 -17.72 6.10
C PHE A 222 4.64 -17.79 7.15
N ALA A 223 5.40 -16.71 7.35
CA ALA A 223 6.39 -16.63 8.44
C ALA A 223 5.77 -16.84 9.82
N THR A 224 4.46 -16.61 9.99
CA THR A 224 3.75 -16.93 11.25
C THR A 224 3.64 -18.42 11.54
N LEU A 225 3.83 -19.29 10.54
CA LEU A 225 3.80 -20.74 10.67
C LEU A 225 5.17 -21.32 11.05
N ALA A 226 6.25 -20.54 10.93
CA ALA A 226 7.58 -21.01 11.25
C ALA A 226 7.67 -21.38 12.75
N PRO A 227 8.27 -22.54 13.09
CA PRO A 227 8.49 -22.91 14.48
C PRO A 227 9.37 -21.86 15.15
N ARG A 228 9.00 -21.47 16.37
CA ARG A 228 9.83 -20.57 17.17
C ARG A 228 11.08 -21.34 17.62
N PRO A 229 12.28 -20.75 17.48
CA PRO A 229 13.49 -21.31 18.07
C PRO A 229 13.40 -21.34 19.60
#